data_AF-H2CJ62-F1
#
_entry.id   AF-H2CJ62-F1
#
_cell.length_a   1.000
_cell.length_b   1.000
_cell.length_c   1.000
_cell.angle_alpha   90.00
_cell.angle_beta   90.00
_cell.angle_gamma   90.00
#
_symmetry.space_group_name_H-M   'P 1'
#
loop_
_entity.id
_entity.type
_entity.pdbx_description
1 polymer ?
#
loop_
_entity_poly.entity_id
_entity_poly.type
_entity_poly.pdbx_seq_one_letter_code
_entity_poly.pdbx_strand_id
1 'polypeptide(L)'
;MSEILKIFLTSGITILGGFLTYVLGKIIEEWFIRPINEQYQCLGDIKFITINYSREFTNPGLIRSKKRIEEVECDTREMASDLYSATQVIKLYNLLSFLKIVPSKGDIDSLGSALIGLSNALNSTSYAKQNKERLDKIDKILKKY
;
A
#
# COMPACT_ATOMS: atom_id res chain seq x y z
N MET A 1 -24.62 -3.52 -52.50
CA MET A 1 -24.75 -3.70 -51.03
C MET A 1 -25.98 -2.91 -50.59
N SER A 2 -26.94 -3.54 -49.92
CA SER A 2 -28.19 -2.87 -49.49
C SER A 2 -27.90 -1.71 -48.52
N GLU A 3 -28.55 -0.57 -48.70
CA GLU A 3 -28.52 0.62 -47.80
C GLU A 3 -28.72 0.22 -46.33
N ILE A 4 -29.68 -0.67 -46.09
CA ILE A 4 -30.01 -1.21 -44.78
C ILE A 4 -28.81 -1.90 -44.16
N LEU A 5 -28.07 -2.69 -44.95
CA LEU A 5 -26.89 -3.41 -44.47
C LEU A 5 -25.75 -2.46 -44.07
N LYS A 6 -25.60 -1.33 -44.75
CA LYS A 6 -24.63 -0.28 -44.35
C LYS A 6 -25.01 0.36 -43.02
N ILE A 7 -26.30 0.64 -42.81
CA ILE A 7 -26.80 1.21 -41.56
C ILE A 7 -26.54 0.26 -40.40
N PHE A 8 -26.90 -1.02 -40.55
CA PHE A 8 -26.65 -2.04 -39.53
C PHE A 8 -25.15 -2.26 -39.26
N LEU A 9 -24.31 -2.21 -40.29
CA LEU A 9 -22.87 -2.34 -40.12
C LEU A 9 -22.29 -1.16 -39.34
N THR A 10 -22.73 0.06 -39.67
CA THR A 10 -22.24 1.30 -39.04
C THR A 10 -22.68 1.38 -37.57
N SER A 11 -23.93 1.05 -37.29
CA SER A 11 -24.43 1.00 -35.90
C SER A 11 -23.75 -0.11 -35.11
N GLY A 12 -23.55 -1.29 -35.72
CA GLY A 12 -22.80 -2.39 -35.13
C GLY A 12 -21.37 -2.01 -34.76
N ILE A 13 -20.64 -1.35 -35.66
CA ILE A 13 -19.27 -0.86 -35.41
C ILE A 13 -19.27 0.16 -34.27
N THR A 14 -20.22 1.10 -34.24
CA THR A 14 -20.30 2.10 -33.17
C THR A 14 -20.55 1.46 -31.81
N ILE A 15 -21.48 0.51 -31.73
CA ILE A 15 -21.80 -0.22 -30.49
C ILE A 15 -20.58 -1.03 -30.04
N LEU A 16 -19.93 -1.75 -30.96
CA LEU A 16 -18.71 -2.51 -30.67
C LEU A 16 -17.56 -1.60 -30.22
N GLY A 17 -17.39 -0.43 -30.85
CA GLY A 17 -16.38 0.55 -30.46
C GLY A 17 -16.62 1.08 -29.04
N GLY A 18 -17.88 1.39 -28.70
CA GLY A 18 -18.24 1.79 -27.34
C GLY A 18 -17.99 0.68 -26.32
N PHE A 19 -18.38 -0.56 -26.64
CA PHE A 19 -18.14 -1.73 -25.79
C PHE A 19 -16.64 -1.97 -25.56
N LEU A 20 -15.82 -1.94 -26.61
CA LEU A 20 -14.36 -2.12 -26.50
C LEU A 20 -13.73 -1.02 -25.64
N THR A 21 -14.14 0.24 -25.85
CA THR A 21 -13.65 1.37 -25.04
C THR A 21 -14.01 1.20 -23.57
N TYR A 22 -15.24 0.77 -23.28
CA TYR A 22 -15.69 0.49 -21.91
C TYR A 22 -14.88 -0.65 -21.26
N VAL A 23 -14.69 -1.77 -21.96
CA VAL A 23 -13.93 -2.92 -21.46
C VAL A 23 -12.47 -2.51 -21.18
N LEU A 24 -11.84 -1.75 -22.08
CA LEU A 24 -10.48 -1.25 -21.86
C LEU A 24 -10.40 -0.34 -20.63
N GLY A 25 -11.38 0.57 -20.46
CA GLY A 25 -11.47 1.42 -19.28
C GLY A 25 -11.57 0.60 -17.99
N LYS A 26 -12.42 -0.43 -17.97
CA LYS A 26 -12.57 -1.32 -16.82
C LYS A 26 -11.33 -2.14 -16.51
N ILE A 27 -10.61 -2.59 -17.52
CA ILE A 27 -9.33 -3.29 -17.32
C ILE A 27 -8.32 -2.33 -16.69
N ILE A 28 -8.23 -1.09 -17.15
CA ILE A 28 -7.31 -0.09 -16.59
C ILE A 28 -7.66 0.20 -15.12
N GLU A 29 -8.95 0.38 -14.82
CA GLU A 29 -9.45 0.64 -13.48
C GLU A 29 -9.09 -0.50 -12.50
N GLU A 30 -9.41 -1.75 -12.87
CA GLU A 30 -9.21 -2.91 -12.00
C GLU A 30 -7.74 -3.33 -11.86
N TRP A 31 -6.93 -3.17 -12.91
CA TRP A 31 -5.54 -3.65 -12.87
C TRP A 31 -4.54 -2.61 -12.37
N PHE A 32 -4.87 -1.33 -12.46
CA PHE A 32 -3.95 -0.25 -12.10
C PHE A 32 -4.54 0.64 -11.02
N ILE A 33 -5.69 1.26 -11.25
CA ILE A 33 -6.21 2.30 -10.35
C ILE A 33 -6.53 1.72 -8.97
N ARG A 34 -7.31 0.63 -8.92
CA ARG A 34 -7.71 0.01 -7.65
C ARG A 34 -6.50 -0.51 -6.85
N PRO A 35 -5.60 -1.33 -7.39
CA PRO A 35 -4.44 -1.83 -6.62
C PRO A 35 -3.51 -0.71 -6.13
N ILE A 36 -3.34 0.36 -6.92
CA ILE A 36 -2.54 1.52 -6.52
C ILE A 36 -3.20 2.24 -5.35
N ASN A 37 -4.52 2.47 -5.41
CA ASN A 37 -5.26 3.10 -4.32
C ASN A 37 -5.22 2.26 -3.04
N GLU A 38 -5.35 0.94 -3.13
CA GLU A 38 -5.23 0.03 -2.00
C GLU A 38 -3.84 0.12 -1.33
N GLN A 39 -2.77 0.21 -2.12
CA GLN A 39 -1.42 0.44 -1.58
C GLN A 39 -1.33 1.80 -0.89
N TYR A 40 -1.86 2.88 -1.47
CA TYR A 40 -1.87 4.19 -0.83
C TYR A 40 -2.67 4.22 0.47
N GLN A 41 -3.78 3.49 0.52
CA GLN A 41 -4.54 3.31 1.74
C GLN A 41 -3.69 2.63 2.82
N CYS A 42 -3.00 1.52 2.49
CA CYS A 42 -2.06 0.87 3.42
C CYS A 42 -0.97 1.82 3.92
N LEU A 43 -0.42 2.69 3.06
CA LEU A 43 0.56 3.71 3.48
C LEU A 43 -0.05 4.73 4.47
N GLY A 44 -1.31 5.12 4.25
CA GLY A 44 -2.07 5.95 5.18
C GLY A 44 -2.30 5.26 6.53
N ASP A 45 -2.64 3.98 6.51
CA ASP A 45 -2.88 3.18 7.72
C ASP A 45 -1.58 2.95 8.52
N ILE A 46 -0.44 2.76 7.83
CA ILE A 46 0.89 2.78 8.45
C ILE A 46 1.14 4.11 9.18
N LYS A 47 0.82 5.23 8.52
CA LYS A 47 0.98 6.56 9.14
C LYS A 47 0.09 6.69 10.38
N PHE A 48 -1.14 6.21 10.30
CA PHE A 48 -2.06 6.20 11.42
C PHE A 48 -1.54 5.38 12.59
N ILE A 49 -1.14 4.12 12.37
CA ILE A 49 -0.62 3.22 13.41
C ILE A 49 0.64 3.77 14.08
N THR A 50 1.57 4.33 13.30
CA THR A 50 2.80 4.92 13.86
C THR A 50 2.54 6.10 14.77
N ILE A 51 1.48 6.88 14.51
CA ILE A 51 1.02 7.96 15.39
C ILE A 51 0.28 7.40 16.61
N ASN A 52 -0.66 6.48 16.37
CA ASN A 52 -1.53 5.91 17.40
C ASN A 52 -0.74 5.17 18.48
N TYR A 53 0.29 4.41 18.10
CA TYR A 53 1.17 3.67 19.00
C TYR A 53 2.51 4.38 19.27
N SER A 54 2.58 5.69 19.02
CA SER A 54 3.81 6.47 19.20
C SER A 54 4.39 6.37 20.61
N ARG A 55 3.53 6.30 21.64
CA ARG A 55 3.94 6.16 23.04
C ARG A 55 4.63 4.82 23.29
N GLU A 56 4.04 3.75 22.78
CA GLU A 56 4.52 2.36 22.90
C GLU A 56 5.85 2.19 22.16
N PHE A 57 5.99 2.75 20.96
CA PHE A 57 7.24 2.68 20.20
C PHE A 57 8.37 3.52 20.80
N THR A 58 8.06 4.69 21.36
CA THR A 58 9.06 5.60 21.94
C THR A 58 9.51 5.15 23.33
N ASN A 59 8.65 4.45 24.07
CA ASN A 59 8.91 3.98 25.43
C ASN A 59 8.76 2.45 25.56
N PRO A 60 9.51 1.65 24.77
CA PRO A 60 9.41 0.20 24.84
C PRO A 60 9.85 -0.31 26.21
N GLY A 61 9.32 -1.45 26.64
CA GLY A 61 9.60 -2.05 27.96
C GLY A 61 8.91 -1.37 29.14
N LEU A 62 8.23 -0.23 28.95
CA LEU A 62 7.40 0.42 29.98
C LEU A 62 5.91 0.04 29.89
N ILE A 63 5.54 -0.77 28.89
CA ILE A 63 4.17 -1.24 28.68
C ILE A 63 3.89 -2.35 29.70
N ARG A 64 2.99 -2.09 30.64
CA ARG A 64 2.68 -3.04 31.73
C ARG A 64 1.73 -4.16 31.31
N SER A 65 0.91 -3.91 30.29
CA SER A 65 -0.09 -4.87 29.83
C SER A 65 0.48 -5.74 28.72
N LYS A 66 0.65 -7.03 29.00
CA LYS A 66 1.05 -8.03 27.98
C LYS A 66 0.07 -8.05 26.81
N LYS A 67 -1.23 -7.95 27.10
CA LYS A 67 -2.28 -7.87 26.07
C LYS A 67 -2.08 -6.67 25.14
N ARG A 68 -1.68 -5.52 25.69
CA ARG A 68 -1.42 -4.31 24.88
C ARG A 68 -0.18 -4.48 24.01
N ILE A 69 0.85 -5.14 24.52
CA ILE A 69 2.04 -5.46 23.72
C ILE A 69 1.65 -6.37 22.55
N GLU A 70 0.93 -7.45 22.82
CA GLU A 70 0.47 -8.40 21.79
C GLU A 70 -0.40 -7.72 20.72
N GLU A 71 -1.29 -6.80 21.13
CA GLU A 71 -2.10 -5.98 20.22
C GLU A 71 -1.22 -5.15 19.29
N VAL A 72 -0.29 -4.34 19.84
CA VAL A 72 0.59 -3.49 19.02
C VAL A 72 1.52 -4.33 18.13
N GLU A 73 2.03 -5.46 18.64
CA GLU A 73 2.84 -6.40 17.86
C GLU A 73 2.07 -6.98 16.68
N CYS A 74 0.82 -7.40 16.91
CA CYS A 74 -0.05 -7.98 15.90
C CYS A 74 -0.38 -6.95 14.83
N ASP A 75 -0.96 -5.80 15.22
CA ASP A 75 -1.39 -4.75 14.31
C ASP A 75 -0.23 -4.25 13.44
N THR A 76 0.96 -4.09 14.03
CA THR A 76 2.14 -3.60 13.29
C THR A 76 2.65 -4.64 12.29
N ARG A 77 2.56 -5.94 12.62
CA ARG A 77 2.96 -7.03 11.70
C ARG A 77 1.92 -7.26 10.60
N GLU A 78 0.64 -7.15 10.93
CA GLU A 78 -0.45 -7.21 9.98
C GLU A 78 -0.27 -6.11 8.93
N MET A 79 -0.02 -4.88 9.37
CA MET A 79 0.22 -3.75 8.47
C MET A 79 1.45 -3.94 7.55
N ALA A 80 2.52 -4.57 8.05
CA ALA A 80 3.66 -4.92 7.21
C ALA A 80 3.28 -5.97 6.15
N SER A 81 2.45 -6.94 6.52
CA SER A 81 1.97 -8.01 5.64
C SER A 81 1.02 -7.47 4.57
N ASP A 82 0.12 -6.57 4.95
CA ASP A 82 -0.80 -5.88 4.05
C ASP A 82 -0.05 -5.02 3.05
N LEU A 83 0.98 -4.28 3.49
CA LEU A 83 1.83 -3.50 2.59
C LEU A 83 2.45 -4.38 1.49
N TYR A 84 3.02 -5.53 1.86
CA TYR A 84 3.60 -6.44 0.86
C TYR A 84 2.53 -7.04 -0.04
N SER A 85 1.39 -7.43 0.52
CA SER A 85 0.27 -8.03 -0.23
C SER A 85 -0.29 -7.05 -1.25
N ALA A 86 -0.61 -5.82 -0.85
CA ALA A 86 -1.08 -4.76 -1.74
C ALA A 86 -0.04 -4.44 -2.83
N THR A 87 1.25 -4.44 -2.48
CA THR A 87 2.33 -4.20 -3.45
C THR A 87 2.43 -5.29 -4.52
N GLN A 88 2.26 -6.57 -4.16
CA GLN A 88 2.42 -7.70 -5.08
C GLN A 88 1.33 -7.80 -6.15
N VAL A 89 0.13 -7.26 -5.87
CA VAL A 89 -1.01 -7.30 -6.80
C VAL A 89 -0.82 -6.32 -7.97
N ILE A 90 -0.08 -5.23 -7.77
CA ILE A 90 0.13 -4.17 -8.76
C ILE A 90 0.90 -4.69 -9.98
N LYS A 91 0.26 -4.65 -11.15
CA LYS A 91 0.88 -5.01 -12.43
C LYS A 91 1.85 -3.92 -12.89
N LEU A 92 2.89 -4.33 -13.62
CA LEU A 92 3.93 -3.43 -14.14
C LEU A 92 4.58 -2.54 -13.05
N TYR A 93 4.69 -3.03 -11.81
CA TYR A 93 5.19 -2.27 -10.67
C TYR A 93 6.52 -1.55 -10.94
N ASN A 94 7.47 -2.22 -11.60
CA ASN A 94 8.77 -1.61 -11.92
C ASN A 94 8.63 -0.34 -12.79
N LEU A 95 7.69 -0.35 -13.75
CA LEU A 95 7.44 0.79 -14.62
C LEU A 95 6.74 1.91 -13.85
N LEU A 96 5.70 1.59 -13.07
CA LEU A 96 4.98 2.57 -12.25
C LEU A 96 5.89 3.22 -11.20
N SER A 97 6.77 2.41 -10.61
CA SER A 97 7.77 2.84 -9.63
C SER A 97 8.83 3.74 -10.26
N PHE A 98 9.28 3.42 -11.47
CA PHE A 98 10.17 4.28 -12.25
C PHE A 98 9.54 5.65 -12.55
N LEU A 99 8.23 5.66 -12.88
CA LEU A 99 7.45 6.88 -13.07
C LEU A 99 7.09 7.59 -11.74
N LYS A 100 7.50 7.04 -10.59
CA LYS A 100 7.18 7.53 -9.24
C LYS A 100 5.68 7.63 -8.94
N ILE A 101 4.86 6.85 -9.64
CA ILE A 101 3.42 6.73 -9.37
C ILE A 101 3.16 5.87 -8.13
N VAL A 102 4.08 4.95 -7.82
CA VAL A 102 4.04 4.09 -6.62
C VAL A 102 5.42 4.11 -5.94
N PRO A 103 5.52 3.67 -4.68
CA PRO A 103 6.80 3.58 -4.00
C PRO A 103 7.85 2.74 -4.73
N SER A 104 9.12 2.94 -4.38
CA SER A 104 10.17 2.04 -4.84
C SER A 104 10.12 0.72 -4.07
N LYS A 105 10.53 -0.40 -4.69
CA LYS A 105 10.65 -1.68 -3.97
C LYS A 105 11.53 -1.55 -2.73
N GLY A 106 12.64 -0.81 -2.84
CA GLY A 106 13.52 -0.54 -1.70
C GLY A 106 12.86 0.28 -0.59
N ASP A 107 11.94 1.20 -0.93
CA ASP A 107 11.14 1.93 0.05
C ASP A 107 10.09 1.00 0.70
N ILE A 108 9.43 0.11 -0.06
CA ILE A 108 8.50 -0.90 0.47
C ILE A 108 9.21 -1.85 1.43
N ASP A 109 10.33 -2.44 1.02
CA ASP A 109 11.13 -3.35 1.86
C ASP A 109 11.62 -2.61 3.11
N SER A 110 11.99 -1.34 2.97
CA SER A 110 12.41 -0.49 4.07
C SER A 110 11.28 -0.19 5.07
N LEU A 111 10.06 0.03 4.59
CA LEU A 111 8.88 0.23 5.43
C LEU A 111 8.50 -1.06 6.14
N GLY A 112 8.35 -2.17 5.40
CA GLY A 112 7.98 -3.46 5.97
C GLY A 112 8.99 -3.95 7.00
N SER A 113 10.29 -3.85 6.72
CA SER A 113 11.33 -4.20 7.70
C SER A 113 11.34 -3.29 8.93
N ALA A 114 11.06 -1.99 8.78
CA ALA A 114 10.96 -1.07 9.90
C ALA A 114 9.77 -1.41 10.81
N LEU A 115 8.60 -1.71 10.22
CA LEU A 115 7.39 -2.13 10.95
C LEU A 115 7.61 -3.45 11.70
N ILE A 116 8.16 -4.46 11.03
CA ILE A 116 8.53 -5.73 11.69
C ILE A 116 9.50 -5.47 12.84
N GLY A 117 10.50 -4.60 12.61
CA GLY A 117 11.44 -4.17 13.64
C GLY A 117 10.79 -3.48 14.84
N LEU A 118 9.78 -2.64 14.61
CA LEU A 118 9.00 -1.99 15.67
C LEU A 118 8.22 -3.02 16.49
N SER A 119 7.54 -3.98 15.85
CA SER A 119 6.81 -5.05 16.55
C SER A 119 7.74 -5.85 17.47
N ASN A 120 8.93 -6.24 17.00
CA ASN A 120 9.87 -7.06 17.77
C ASN A 120 10.50 -6.32 18.97
N ALA A 121 10.41 -5.00 19.02
CA ALA A 121 11.19 -4.16 19.92
C ALA A 121 10.41 -3.71 21.17
N LEU A 122 9.12 -4.03 21.29
CA LEU A 122 8.23 -3.47 22.32
C LEU A 122 8.56 -3.92 23.75
N ASN A 123 9.23 -5.06 23.91
CA ASN A 123 9.49 -5.67 25.23
C ASN A 123 10.77 -5.19 25.92
N SER A 124 11.61 -4.37 25.27
CA SER A 124 12.88 -3.94 25.86
C SER A 124 13.13 -2.44 25.69
N THR A 125 13.46 -1.79 26.80
CA THR A 125 13.83 -0.37 26.86
C THR A 125 15.07 -0.04 26.02
N SER A 126 15.90 -1.04 25.72
CA SER A 126 17.12 -0.86 24.94
C SER A 126 16.86 -0.49 23.48
N TYR A 127 15.63 -0.67 22.99
CA TYR A 127 15.26 -0.38 21.61
C TYR A 127 14.70 1.01 21.36
N ALA A 128 14.59 1.88 22.38
CA ALA A 128 13.97 3.20 22.23
C ALA A 128 14.64 4.04 21.12
N LYS A 129 15.98 4.01 21.04
CA LYS A 129 16.73 4.73 20.01
C LYS A 129 16.47 4.15 18.61
N GLN A 130 16.54 2.83 18.46
CA GLN A 130 16.34 2.13 17.19
C GLN A 130 14.89 2.30 16.71
N ASN A 131 13.92 2.30 17.62
CA ASN A 131 12.52 2.55 17.29
C ASN A 131 12.32 3.97 16.77
N LYS A 132 12.97 4.97 17.39
CA LYS A 132 12.96 6.33 16.88
C LYS A 132 13.54 6.39 15.45
N GLU A 133 14.70 5.77 15.21
CA GLU A 133 15.31 5.72 13.87
C GLU A 133 14.40 5.04 12.83
N ARG A 134 13.68 3.97 13.22
CA ARG A 134 12.69 3.29 12.37
C ARG A 134 11.50 4.20 12.06
N LEU A 135 10.96 4.89 13.05
CA LEU A 135 9.85 5.83 12.87
C LEU A 135 10.25 7.01 11.96
N ASP A 136 11.45 7.56 12.14
CA ASP A 136 11.99 8.62 11.28
C ASP A 136 12.17 8.12 9.84
N LYS A 137 12.62 6.88 9.67
CA LYS A 137 12.73 6.24 8.35
C LYS A 137 11.36 6.09 7.68
N ILE A 138 10.36 5.61 8.42
CA ILE A 138 8.98 5.48 7.93
C ILE A 138 8.46 6.85 7.50
N ASP A 139 8.57 7.86 8.36
CA ASP A 139 8.09 9.22 8.07
C ASP A 139 8.78 9.83 6.85
N LYS A 140 10.09 9.64 6.70
CA LYS A 140 10.85 10.12 5.54
C LYS A 140 10.40 9.46 4.24
N ILE A 141 10.06 8.18 4.26
CA ILE A 141 9.57 7.48 3.07
C ILE A 141 8.17 7.96 2.73
N LEU A 142 7.27 8.00 3.72
CA LEU A 142 5.88 8.40 3.52
C LEU A 142 5.76 9.84 3.00
N LYS A 143 6.64 10.77 3.42
CA LYS A 143 6.65 12.15 2.91
C LYS A 143 7.01 12.30 1.43
N LYS A 144 7.51 11.25 0.77
CA LYS A 144 7.83 11.29 -0.67
C LYS A 144 6.59 11.09 -1.55
N TYR A 145 5.50 10.59 -0.97
CA TYR A 145 4.32 10.07 -1.66
C TYR A 145 3.06 10.69 -1.05
#